data_AF-A0A1Q6NMK3-F1
#
_entry.id   AF-A0A1Q6NMK3-F1
#
_cell.length_a   1.000
_cell.length_b   1.000
_cell.length_c   1.000
_cell.angle_alpha   90.00
_cell.angle_beta   90.00
_cell.angle_gamma   90.00
#
_symmetry.space_group_name_H-M   'P 1'
#
loop_
_entity.id
_entity.type
_entity.pdbx_description
1 polymer ?
#
loop_
_entity_poly.entity_id
_entity_poly.type
_entity_poly.pdbx_seq_one_letter_code
_entity_poly.pdbx_strand_id
1 'polypeptide(L)'
;MKCYVIYHIHIFEDGNEDYKIIGIFSSYDEALEVKEKYSSELPGFKDFPEEFCIEEFEVTGLDMAKQRTVYVIFTYIYKNGEEEELSVIKIVKNQEESKKFIKKYKSKNKIKKNQYFDYEKYNLDEKCWQEGFITYECKYEGNT
;
A
#
# COMPACT_ATOMS: atom_id res chain seq x y z
N MET A 1 -0.13 -16.59 6.25
CA MET A 1 -0.01 -15.65 7.38
C MET A 1 -0.78 -14.38 7.07
N LYS A 2 -1.03 -13.53 8.05
CA LYS A 2 -1.69 -12.24 7.85
C LYS A 2 -0.65 -11.12 7.79
N CYS A 3 -0.90 -10.15 6.93
CA CYS A 3 -0.18 -8.89 6.86
C CYS A 3 -1.19 -7.74 6.95
N TYR A 4 -0.77 -6.62 7.49
CA TYR A 4 -1.60 -5.45 7.74
C TYR A 4 -1.00 -4.26 7.00
N VAL A 5 -1.74 -3.71 6.05
CA VAL A 5 -1.35 -2.46 5.38
C VAL A 5 -1.92 -1.32 6.19
N ILE A 6 -1.06 -0.42 6.63
CA ILE A 6 -1.48 0.88 7.15
C ILE A 6 -1.27 1.91 6.05
N TYR A 7 -2.30 2.72 5.83
CA TYR A 7 -2.23 3.85 4.91
C TYR A 7 -3.06 5.02 5.45
N HIS A 8 -2.79 6.20 4.92
CA HIS A 8 -3.50 7.44 5.21
C HIS A 8 -4.05 7.98 3.89
N ILE A 9 -5.31 8.41 3.86
CA ILE A 9 -5.95 9.02 2.68
C ILE A 9 -6.51 10.36 3.11
N HIS A 10 -5.91 11.44 2.59
CA HIS A 10 -6.45 12.78 2.76
C HIS A 10 -7.17 13.24 1.50
N ILE A 11 -8.39 13.75 1.64
CA ILE A 11 -9.15 14.34 0.52
C ILE A 11 -9.12 15.86 0.69
N PHE A 12 -8.50 16.54 -0.26
CA PHE A 12 -8.42 18.00 -0.29
C PHE A 12 -9.77 18.65 -0.67
N GLU A 13 -9.90 19.95 -0.42
CA GLU A 13 -11.12 20.71 -0.73
C GLU A 13 -11.53 20.70 -2.21
N ASP A 14 -10.56 20.52 -3.11
CA ASP A 14 -10.77 20.41 -4.55
C ASP A 14 -11.18 19.00 -5.00
N GLY A 15 -11.24 18.04 -4.07
CA GLY A 15 -11.60 16.65 -4.29
C GLY A 15 -10.42 15.74 -4.66
N ASN A 16 -9.19 16.27 -4.70
CA ASN A 16 -8.01 15.44 -4.93
C ASN A 16 -7.70 14.58 -3.70
N GLU A 17 -7.28 13.33 -3.92
CA GLU A 17 -6.89 12.40 -2.87
C GLU A 17 -5.37 12.27 -2.78
N ASP A 18 -4.82 12.30 -1.56
CA ASP A 18 -3.42 11.97 -1.27
C ASP A 18 -3.36 10.66 -0.50
N TYR A 19 -3.05 9.58 -1.23
CA TYR A 19 -2.90 8.24 -0.67
C TYR A 19 -1.45 7.97 -0.26
N LYS A 20 -1.22 7.62 1.00
CA LYS A 20 0.11 7.32 1.53
C LYS A 20 0.15 5.98 2.25
N ILE A 21 0.92 5.03 1.72
CA ILE A 21 1.23 3.79 2.45
C ILE A 21 2.25 4.10 3.52
N ILE A 22 1.90 3.76 4.75
CA ILE A 22 2.73 3.97 5.93
C ILE A 22 3.66 2.77 6.15
N GLY A 23 3.21 1.57 5.84
CA GLY A 23 4.00 0.35 5.93
C GLY A 23 3.15 -0.92 5.88
N ILE A 24 3.82 -2.06 5.86
CA ILE A 24 3.21 -3.40 5.86
C ILE A 24 3.71 -4.15 7.09
N PHE A 25 2.79 -4.55 7.96
CA PHE A 25 3.13 -5.18 9.25
C PHE A 25 2.68 -6.62 9.29
N SER A 26 3.46 -7.46 9.96
CA SER A 26 3.13 -8.86 10.22
C SER A 26 2.25 -9.03 11.46
N SER A 27 2.11 -7.98 12.27
CA SER A 27 1.25 -7.90 13.46
C SER A 27 0.26 -6.74 13.36
N TYR A 28 -0.98 -6.98 13.81
CA TYR A 28 -1.98 -5.92 13.91
C TYR A 28 -1.63 -4.91 15.00
N ASP A 29 -1.11 -5.40 16.13
CA ASP A 29 -0.74 -4.54 17.27
C ASP A 29 0.38 -3.58 16.88
N GLU A 30 1.38 -4.04 16.11
CA GLU A 30 2.43 -3.16 15.59
C GLU A 30 1.89 -2.12 14.61
N ALA A 31 0.96 -2.51 13.73
CA ALA A 31 0.29 -1.57 12.83
C ALA A 31 -0.51 -0.50 13.62
N LEU A 32 -1.15 -0.90 14.73
CA LEU A 32 -1.92 0.00 15.58
C LEU A 32 -1.00 0.97 16.35
N GLU A 33 0.08 0.50 16.95
CA GLU A 33 1.08 1.34 17.61
C GLU A 33 1.65 2.39 16.63
N VAL A 34 1.90 1.98 15.39
CA VAL A 34 2.37 2.88 14.34
C VAL A 34 1.32 3.92 13.96
N LYS A 35 0.05 3.52 13.81
CA LYS A 35 -1.06 4.46 13.61
C LYS A 35 -1.14 5.47 14.75
N GLU A 36 -1.16 5.01 16.00
CA GLU A 36 -1.25 5.87 17.19
C GLU A 36 -0.11 6.88 17.23
N LYS A 37 1.13 6.43 16.96
CA LYS A 37 2.28 7.32 16.89
C LYS A 37 2.16 8.37 15.79
N TYR A 38 1.86 7.98 14.55
CA TYR A 38 1.77 8.93 13.44
C TYR A 38 0.64 9.94 13.63
N SER A 39 -0.52 9.47 14.09
CA SER A 39 -1.70 10.29 14.33
C SER A 39 -1.54 11.29 15.49
N SER A 40 -0.56 11.11 16.37
CA SER A 40 -0.32 12.00 17.51
C SER A 40 0.92 12.89 17.36
N GLU A 41 1.96 12.41 16.68
CA GLU A 41 3.27 13.06 16.69
C GLU A 41 3.66 13.71 15.36
N LEU A 42 3.34 13.09 14.21
CA LEU A 42 3.90 13.53 12.93
C LEU A 42 3.13 14.69 12.29
N PRO A 43 3.80 15.78 11.88
CA PRO A 43 3.18 16.85 11.09
C PRO A 43 2.50 16.35 9.81
N GLY A 44 1.36 16.96 9.45
CA GLY A 44 0.53 16.53 8.33
C GLY A 44 -0.40 15.37 8.71
N PHE A 45 0.11 14.32 9.34
CA PHE A 45 -0.69 13.18 9.78
C PHE A 45 -1.53 13.46 11.03
N LYS A 46 -0.94 14.13 12.02
CA LYS A 46 -1.64 14.50 13.27
C LYS A 46 -2.73 15.54 13.07
N ASP A 47 -2.70 16.25 11.94
CA ASP A 47 -3.71 17.23 11.59
C ASP A 47 -4.99 16.54 11.08
N PHE A 48 -4.88 15.27 10.65
CA PHE A 48 -5.98 14.41 10.19
C PHE A 48 -5.87 12.97 10.75
N PRO A 49 -5.95 12.78 12.08
CA PRO A 49 -5.69 11.50 12.74
C PRO A 49 -6.74 10.41 12.45
N GLU A 50 -7.94 10.80 12.03
CA GLU A 50 -9.05 9.91 11.68
C GLU A 50 -8.91 9.25 10.30
N GLU A 51 -8.05 9.79 9.44
CA GLU A 51 -7.89 9.37 8.03
C GLU A 51 -6.94 8.17 7.84
N PHE A 52 -6.53 7.54 8.95
CA PHE A 52 -5.73 6.31 8.94
C PHE A 52 -6.58 5.04 8.85
N CYS A 53 -6.25 4.20 7.88
CA CYS A 53 -6.84 2.89 7.66
C CYS A 53 -5.82 1.78 7.91
N ILE A 54 -6.31 0.64 8.42
CA ILE A 54 -5.55 -0.61 8.52
C ILE A 54 -6.35 -1.71 7.83
N GLU A 55 -5.77 -2.32 6.81
CA GLU A 55 -6.38 -3.42 6.06
C GLU A 55 -5.61 -4.73 6.26
N GLU A 56 -6.34 -5.83 6.45
CA GLU A 56 -5.77 -7.17 6.64
C GLU A 56 -5.74 -7.95 5.31
N PHE A 57 -4.59 -8.56 5.01
CA PHE A 57 -4.41 -9.43 3.86
C PHE A 57 -3.79 -10.77 4.24
N GLU A 58 -4.38 -11.86 3.73
CA GLU A 58 -3.74 -13.17 3.81
C GLU A 58 -2.67 -13.33 2.73
N VAL A 59 -1.46 -13.68 3.18
CA VAL A 59 -0.28 -14.01 2.35
C VAL A 59 0.05 -15.50 2.48
N THR A 60 -0.12 -16.21 1.38
CA THR A 60 0.09 -17.67 1.31
C THR A 60 1.57 -18.00 1.06
N GLY A 61 2.10 -18.98 1.79
CA GLY A 61 3.43 -19.54 1.55
C GLY A 61 4.61 -18.60 1.85
N LEU A 62 4.37 -17.52 2.58
CA LEU A 62 5.39 -16.64 3.15
C LEU A 62 6.00 -17.28 4.40
N ASP A 63 7.31 -17.36 4.44
CA ASP A 63 8.09 -17.88 5.57
C ASP A 63 8.98 -16.76 6.12
N MET A 64 8.57 -16.21 7.26
CA MET A 64 9.21 -15.05 7.91
C MET A 64 10.65 -15.32 8.37
N ALA A 65 11.03 -16.60 8.52
CA ALA A 65 12.40 -16.98 8.85
C ALA A 65 13.33 -16.90 7.63
N LYS A 66 12.77 -16.95 6.41
CA LYS A 66 13.53 -16.94 5.14
C LYS A 66 13.49 -15.61 4.41
N GLN A 67 12.39 -14.88 4.52
CA GLN A 67 12.22 -13.59 3.87
C GLN A 67 11.40 -12.64 4.73
N ARG A 68 11.76 -11.36 4.67
CA ARG A 68 11.01 -10.26 5.30
C ARG A 68 10.40 -9.31 4.27
N THR A 69 10.48 -9.66 2.99
CA THR A 69 9.94 -8.84 1.91
C THR A 69 8.63 -9.42 1.38
N VAL A 70 7.69 -8.55 1.04
CA VAL A 70 6.45 -8.87 0.34
C VAL A 70 6.26 -7.94 -0.85
N TYR A 71 5.32 -8.30 -1.72
CA TYR A 71 4.89 -7.47 -2.82
C TYR A 71 3.43 -7.13 -2.65
N VAL A 72 3.13 -5.84 -2.64
CA VAL A 72 1.78 -5.30 -2.53
C VAL A 72 1.32 -4.95 -3.93
N ILE A 73 0.12 -5.41 -4.30
CA ILE A 73 -0.47 -5.23 -5.62
C ILE A 73 -1.55 -4.17 -5.51
N PHE A 74 -1.45 -3.16 -6.34
CA PHE A 74 -2.38 -2.04 -6.39
C PHE A 74 -3.17 -2.03 -7.70
N THR A 75 -4.34 -1.43 -7.66
CA THR A 75 -5.03 -0.97 -8.86
C THR A 75 -5.35 0.51 -8.69
N TYR A 76 -5.24 1.24 -9.80
CA TYR A 76 -5.53 2.66 -9.84
C TYR A 76 -6.39 2.99 -11.07
N ILE A 77 -7.31 3.93 -10.90
CA ILE A 77 -8.22 4.39 -11.95
C ILE A 77 -7.93 5.86 -12.24
N TYR A 78 -7.57 6.18 -13.49
CA TYR A 78 -7.33 7.56 -13.90
C TYR A 78 -8.56 8.18 -14.54
N LYS A 79 -8.87 9.43 -14.25
CA LYS A 79 -9.88 10.20 -14.99
C LYS A 79 -9.31 11.55 -15.35
N ASN A 80 -9.46 11.93 -16.62
CA ASN A 80 -8.93 13.19 -17.16
C ASN A 80 -7.42 13.42 -16.96
N GLY A 81 -6.65 12.35 -16.73
CA GLY A 81 -5.20 12.43 -16.50
C GLY A 81 -4.79 12.45 -15.02
N GLU A 82 -5.74 12.43 -14.09
CA GLU A 82 -5.52 12.44 -12.64
C GLU A 82 -5.94 11.10 -12.03
N GLU A 83 -5.21 10.66 -11.01
CA GLU A 83 -5.51 9.45 -10.25
C GLU A 83 -6.75 9.70 -9.38
N GLU A 84 -7.81 8.91 -9.57
CA GLU A 84 -9.10 9.12 -8.90
C GLU A 84 -9.37 8.09 -7.80
N GLU A 85 -8.76 6.91 -7.88
CA GLU A 85 -8.99 5.83 -6.91
C GLU A 85 -7.74 4.92 -6.90
N LEU A 86 -7.13 4.72 -5.73
CA LEU A 86 -6.08 3.73 -5.50
C LEU A 86 -6.58 2.69 -4.50
N SER A 87 -6.39 1.41 -4.82
CA SER A 87 -6.76 0.32 -3.91
C SER A 87 -5.70 -0.78 -3.86
N VAL A 88 -5.44 -1.29 -2.66
CA VAL A 88 -4.66 -2.52 -2.45
C VAL A 88 -5.55 -3.72 -2.71
N ILE A 89 -5.16 -4.58 -3.65
CA ILE A 89 -5.99 -5.74 -4.02
C ILE A 89 -5.43 -7.06 -3.53
N LYS A 90 -4.11 -7.16 -3.29
CA LYS A 90 -3.47 -8.38 -2.78
C LYS A 90 -2.06 -8.11 -2.29
N ILE A 91 -1.62 -8.91 -1.31
CA ILE A 91 -0.20 -9.05 -0.94
C ILE A 91 0.26 -10.47 -1.26
N VAL A 92 1.45 -10.59 -1.85
CA VAL A 92 2.07 -11.86 -2.24
C VAL A 92 3.55 -11.90 -1.83
N LYS A 93 4.14 -13.09 -1.78
CA LYS A 93 5.49 -13.26 -1.22
C LYS A 93 6.62 -12.88 -2.19
N ASN A 94 6.35 -12.82 -3.50
CA ASN A 94 7.38 -12.54 -4.50
C ASN A 94 6.80 -11.93 -5.78
N GLN A 95 7.69 -11.38 -6.61
CA GLN A 95 7.35 -10.72 -7.87
C GLN A 95 6.64 -11.64 -8.88
N GLU A 96 7.01 -12.93 -8.94
CA GLU A 96 6.41 -13.88 -9.87
C GLU A 96 4.92 -14.09 -9.57
N GLU A 97 4.57 -14.18 -8.29
CA GLU A 97 3.19 -14.27 -7.84
C GLU A 97 2.40 -12.99 -8.14
N SER A 98 3.02 -11.81 -8.08
CA SER A 98 2.36 -10.55 -8.45
C SER A 98 1.91 -10.57 -9.90
N LYS A 99 2.83 -10.94 -10.81
CA LYS A 99 2.56 -11.05 -12.25
C LYS A 99 1.47 -12.09 -12.54
N LYS A 100 1.54 -13.26 -11.89
CA LYS A 100 0.53 -14.32 -12.03
C LYS A 100 -0.85 -13.86 -11.54
N PHE A 101 -0.90 -13.18 -10.40
CA PHE A 101 -2.15 -12.67 -9.83
C PHE A 101 -2.78 -11.63 -10.75
N ILE A 102 -2.04 -10.60 -11.18
CA ILE A 102 -2.55 -9.55 -12.06
C ILE A 102 -3.09 -10.14 -13.37
N LYS A 103 -2.34 -11.06 -14.00
CA LYS A 103 -2.80 -11.73 -15.23
C LYS A 103 -4.12 -12.47 -15.01
N LYS A 104 -4.23 -13.22 -13.91
CA LYS A 104 -5.45 -13.95 -13.54
C LYS A 104 -6.60 -12.98 -13.23
N TYR A 105 -6.33 -11.90 -12.50
CA TYR A 105 -7.31 -10.87 -12.17
C TYR A 105 -7.90 -10.22 -13.42
N LYS A 106 -7.04 -9.80 -14.37
CA LYS A 106 -7.46 -9.23 -15.67
C LYS A 106 -8.27 -10.20 -16.53
N SER A 107 -7.99 -11.51 -16.46
CA SER A 107 -8.77 -12.53 -17.20
C SER A 107 -10.16 -12.80 -16.62
N LYS A 108 -10.37 -12.55 -15.32
CA LYS A 108 -11.59 -12.90 -14.59
C LYS A 108 -12.53 -11.73 -14.36
N ASN A 109 -12.01 -10.51 -14.40
CA ASN A 109 -12.75 -9.30 -14.09
C ASN A 109 -12.82 -8.40 -15.31
N LYS A 110 -13.93 -7.66 -15.44
CA LYS A 110 -14.05 -6.61 -16.44
C LYS A 110 -13.20 -5.42 -16.00
N ILE A 111 -12.16 -5.12 -16.76
CA ILE A 111 -11.22 -4.02 -16.47
C ILE A 111 -11.70 -2.76 -17.17
N LYS A 112 -11.76 -1.63 -16.45
CA LYS A 112 -12.07 -0.33 -17.07
C LYS A 112 -10.89 0.09 -17.98
N LYS A 113 -11.16 0.82 -19.07
CA LYS A 113 -10.11 1.24 -20.03
C LYS A 113 -8.99 2.07 -19.36
N ASN A 114 -9.36 2.81 -18.32
CA ASN A 114 -8.53 3.69 -17.53
C ASN A 114 -8.07 3.07 -16.20
N GLN A 115 -8.23 1.75 -16.03
CA GLN A 115 -7.78 1.03 -14.85
C GLN A 115 -6.44 0.35 -15.12
N TYR A 116 -5.51 0.59 -14.21
CA TYR A 116 -4.14 0.11 -14.28
C TYR A 116 -3.82 -0.69 -13.02
N PHE A 117 -2.71 -1.41 -13.08
CA PHE A 117 -2.28 -2.34 -12.05
C PHE A 117 -0.77 -2.28 -11.95
N ASP A 118 -0.28 -2.20 -10.73
CA ASP A 118 1.13 -2.29 -10.43
C ASP A 118 1.37 -3.13 -9.17
N TYR A 119 2.62 -3.41 -8.89
CA TYR A 119 3.03 -3.98 -7.63
C TYR A 119 4.35 -3.38 -7.16
N GLU A 120 4.49 -3.22 -5.86
CA GLU A 120 5.70 -2.69 -5.26
C GLU A 120 6.20 -3.62 -4.15
N LYS A 121 7.51 -3.56 -3.90
CA LYS A 121 8.17 -4.38 -2.89
C LYS A 121 8.25 -3.62 -1.58
N TYR A 122 7.83 -4.27 -0.49
CA TYR A 122 7.92 -3.73 0.86
C TYR A 122 8.67 -4.70 1.76
N ASN A 123 9.43 -4.15 2.71
CA ASN A 123 9.88 -4.91 3.88
C ASN A 123 8.75 -4.93 4.92
N LEU A 124 8.58 -6.05 5.59
CA LEU A 124 7.64 -6.20 6.69
C LEU A 124 8.19 -5.52 7.93
N ASP A 125 7.27 -4.93 8.68
CA ASP A 125 7.51 -4.28 9.97
C ASP A 125 8.43 -3.05 9.85
N GLU A 126 8.62 -2.54 8.62
CA GLU A 126 9.33 -1.31 8.31
C GLU A 126 8.36 -0.18 7.95
N LYS A 127 8.71 1.03 8.39
CA LYS A 127 7.93 2.26 8.16
C LYS A 127 8.44 2.98 6.92
N CYS A 128 7.53 3.42 6.06
CA CYS A 128 7.87 4.13 4.83
C CYS A 128 8.01 5.66 5.00
N TRP A 129 7.67 6.20 6.17
CA TRP A 129 7.68 7.63 6.46
C TRP A 129 8.44 7.94 7.74
N GLN A 130 9.30 8.96 7.77
CA GLN A 130 9.84 9.52 9.01
C GLN A 130 9.69 11.04 9.00
N GLU A 131 9.94 11.69 10.14
CA GLU A 131 9.80 13.14 10.29
C GLU A 131 10.48 13.91 9.15
N GLY A 132 9.69 14.67 8.40
CA GLY A 132 10.16 15.56 7.33
C GLY A 132 10.49 14.92 5.98
N PHE A 133 10.51 13.58 5.82
CA PHE A 133 10.81 12.92 4.53
C PHE A 133 10.20 11.51 4.39
N ILE A 134 9.92 11.11 3.14
CA ILE A 134 9.71 9.69 2.76
C ILE A 134 11.01 8.94 3.06
N THR A 135 10.96 7.87 3.85
CA THR A 135 12.14 7.03 4.07
C THR A 135 12.12 5.87 3.11
N TYR A 136 13.11 5.91 2.22
CA TYR A 136 13.47 5.00 1.14
C TYR A 136 12.88 5.33 -0.23
N GLU A 137 13.80 5.40 -1.19
CA GLU A 137 13.59 5.33 -2.62
C GLU A 137 12.67 4.14 -2.94
N CYS A 138 11.35 4.35 -2.96
CA CYS A 138 10.47 3.59 -3.83
C CYS A 138 10.98 3.88 -5.24
N LYS A 139 11.94 3.07 -5.70
CA LYS A 139 12.38 3.10 -7.08
C LYS A 139 11.14 2.79 -7.90
N TYR A 140 10.58 3.85 -8.46
CA TYR A 140 9.64 3.78 -9.56
C TYR A 140 10.40 3.09 -10.70
N GLU A 141 10.40 1.77 -10.71
CA GLU A 141 10.73 0.99 -11.92
C GLU A 141 9.51 1.12 -12.84
N GLY A 142 9.27 2.35 -13.31
CA GLY A 142 8.38 2.60 -14.42
C GLY A 142 8.83 1.70 -15.56
N ASN A 143 7.93 0.82 -16.00
CA ASN A 143 8.20 -0.10 -17.08
C ASN A 143 8.69 0.67 -18.32
N THR A 144 9.99 0.58 -18.62
CA THR A 144 10.53 0.73 -19.99
C THR A 144 10.32 -0.55 -20.78
#